data_AF-R7HEJ7-F1
#
_entry.id   AF-R7HEJ7-F1
#
_cell.length_a   1.000
_cell.length_b   1.000
_cell.length_c   1.000
_cell.angle_alpha   90.00
_cell.angle_beta   90.00
_cell.angle_gamma   90.00
#
_symmetry.space_group_name_H-M   'P 1'
#
loop_
_entity.id
_entity.type
_entity.pdbx_description
1 polymer ?
#
loop_
_entity_poly.entity_id
_entity_poly.type
_entity_poly.pdbx_seq_one_letter_code
_entity_poly.pdbx_strand_id
1 'polypeptide(L)'
;MNDNLLFSAKAMDNYINEMTARYNFYEFINAINSKSDTNCQIQKTLSLIDKIIVSNESTGFKKCLENGTIYYRARIMDPADDNNTKKGPHKTKDKKLIGYDEFNSREPLLGIPGAGRNNIDGVSYLYIASNPETACTEIKSTLGDLISLATFKIKKPLYIYDFSTDIDKDLNVEDTLFGMNIKTFFTELMYHYTQPVANKDTYRVTQVISDHLRKTGIDGIGYKSYFCPNGINYTIFNSHPSVIEYCGSRVVLHKRAIHSFWDFNNETAIVSADTDSLAYNPEIANQHIEHLLQRFEYPKSEDTCY
;
A
#
# COMPACT_ATOMS: atom_id res chain seq x y z
N MET A 1 35.80 -35.76 -5.37
CA MET A 1 35.05 -35.95 -6.64
C MET A 1 33.57 -36.17 -6.39
N ASN A 2 33.17 -36.94 -5.37
CA ASN A 2 31.77 -37.15 -4.98
C ASN A 2 31.06 -35.89 -4.45
N ASP A 3 31.74 -35.06 -3.63
CA ASP A 3 31.11 -33.87 -3.03
C ASP A 3 30.78 -32.78 -4.06
N ASN A 4 31.60 -32.65 -5.12
CA ASN A 4 31.34 -31.69 -6.20
C ASN A 4 30.16 -32.12 -7.09
N LEU A 5 29.97 -33.43 -7.30
CA LEU A 5 28.83 -33.98 -8.04
C LEU A 5 27.53 -33.87 -7.23
N LEU A 6 27.59 -34.09 -5.92
CA LEU A 6 26.45 -33.91 -5.02
C LEU A 6 26.06 -32.43 -4.91
N PHE A 7 27.05 -31.52 -4.86
CA PHE A 7 26.82 -30.08 -4.88
C PHE A 7 26.20 -29.62 -6.21
N SER A 8 26.66 -30.14 -7.36
CA SER A 8 26.07 -29.78 -8.66
C SER A 8 24.67 -30.33 -8.85
N ALA A 9 24.37 -31.54 -8.34
CA ALA A 9 23.03 -32.11 -8.36
C ALA A 9 22.04 -31.29 -7.51
N LYS A 10 22.44 -30.92 -6.28
CA LYS A 10 21.62 -30.08 -5.39
C LYS A 10 21.36 -28.68 -5.98
N ALA A 11 22.37 -28.09 -6.64
CA ALA A 11 22.21 -26.81 -7.34
C ALA A 11 21.22 -26.93 -8.51
N MET A 12 21.27 -28.03 -9.26
CA MET A 12 20.34 -28.30 -10.36
C MET A 12 18.90 -28.51 -9.85
N ASP A 13 18.72 -29.27 -8.76
CA ASP A 13 17.41 -29.49 -8.15
C ASP A 13 16.80 -28.17 -7.64
N ASN A 14 17.60 -27.33 -6.98
CA ASN A 14 17.17 -26.00 -6.57
C ASN A 14 16.72 -25.16 -7.76
N TYR A 15 17.53 -25.11 -8.84
CA TYR A 15 17.18 -24.39 -10.06
C TYR A 15 15.86 -24.90 -10.68
N ILE A 16 15.67 -26.21 -10.74
CA ILE A 16 14.43 -26.83 -11.25
C ILE A 16 13.24 -26.42 -10.38
N ASN A 17 13.38 -26.44 -9.06
CA ASN A 17 12.33 -26.06 -8.12
C ASN A 17 11.97 -24.56 -8.22
N GLU A 18 12.95 -23.68 -8.45
CA GLU A 18 12.74 -22.25 -8.70
C GLU A 18 12.02 -22.00 -10.02
N MET A 19 12.44 -22.67 -11.10
CA MET A 19 11.78 -22.58 -12.41
C MET A 19 10.36 -23.10 -12.35
N THR A 20 10.13 -24.18 -11.60
CA THR A 20 8.80 -24.74 -11.34
C THR A 20 7.91 -23.73 -10.60
N ALA A 21 8.46 -23.00 -9.62
CA ALA A 21 7.74 -21.94 -8.92
C ALA A 21 7.31 -20.80 -9.84
N ARG A 22 8.25 -20.29 -10.64
CA ARG A 22 7.99 -19.22 -11.63
C ARG A 22 6.95 -19.65 -12.66
N TYR A 23 7.08 -20.86 -13.19
CA TYR A 23 6.13 -21.40 -14.17
C TYR A 23 4.72 -21.53 -13.61
N ASN A 24 4.57 -22.09 -12.40
CA ASN A 24 3.25 -22.23 -11.77
C ASN A 24 2.61 -20.87 -11.47
N PHE A 25 3.40 -19.89 -11.02
CA PHE A 25 2.88 -18.54 -10.79
C PHE A 25 2.49 -17.85 -12.10
N TYR A 26 3.27 -18.03 -13.18
CA TYR A 26 2.93 -17.54 -14.52
C TYR A 26 1.62 -18.16 -15.04
N GLU A 27 1.44 -19.47 -14.90
CA GLU A 27 0.20 -20.16 -15.28
C GLU A 27 -1.00 -19.64 -14.48
N PHE A 28 -0.81 -19.31 -13.20
CA PHE A 28 -1.83 -18.67 -12.37
C PHE A 28 -2.23 -17.27 -12.91
N ILE A 29 -1.26 -16.44 -13.28
CA ILE A 29 -1.52 -15.13 -13.89
C ILE A 29 -2.31 -15.30 -15.20
N ASN A 30 -1.87 -16.21 -16.07
CA ASN A 30 -2.54 -16.49 -17.33
C ASN A 30 -3.99 -16.94 -17.12
N ALA A 31 -4.21 -17.85 -16.16
CA ALA A 31 -5.54 -18.33 -15.81
C ALA A 31 -6.46 -17.20 -15.32
N ILE A 32 -5.96 -16.29 -14.47
CA ILE A 32 -6.72 -15.13 -14.00
C ILE A 32 -7.08 -14.18 -15.15
N ASN A 33 -6.19 -14.01 -16.12
CA ASN A 33 -6.38 -13.07 -17.23
C ASN A 33 -7.23 -13.64 -18.37
N SER A 34 -7.21 -14.95 -18.61
CA SER A 34 -7.90 -15.57 -19.75
C SER A 34 -9.42 -15.55 -19.64
N LYS A 35 -10.00 -15.38 -18.44
CA LYS A 35 -11.45 -15.44 -18.16
C LYS A 35 -12.18 -16.70 -18.69
N SER A 36 -11.43 -17.70 -19.16
CA SER A 36 -11.91 -19.01 -19.61
C SER A 36 -12.03 -19.98 -18.42
N ASP A 37 -12.50 -21.21 -18.65
CA ASP A 37 -12.71 -22.23 -17.61
C ASP A 37 -11.38 -22.78 -17.03
N THR A 38 -10.62 -21.89 -16.37
CA THR A 38 -9.30 -22.11 -15.76
C THR A 38 -9.40 -22.22 -14.23
N ASN A 39 -10.61 -22.44 -13.71
CA ASN A 39 -10.90 -22.55 -12.29
C ASN A 39 -9.95 -23.52 -11.58
N CYS A 40 -9.62 -24.66 -12.19
CA CYS A 40 -8.71 -25.65 -11.60
C CYS A 40 -7.33 -25.08 -11.27
N GLN A 41 -6.71 -24.29 -12.16
CA GLN A 41 -5.37 -23.74 -11.90
C GLN A 41 -5.40 -22.63 -10.86
N ILE A 42 -6.43 -21.76 -10.90
CA ILE A 42 -6.64 -20.73 -9.88
C ILE A 42 -6.81 -21.40 -8.50
N GLN A 43 -7.66 -22.42 -8.41
CA GLN A 43 -7.94 -23.11 -7.15
C GLN A 43 -6.71 -23.85 -6.60
N LYS A 44 -5.86 -24.44 -7.45
CA LYS A 44 -4.59 -25.03 -7.01
C LYS A 44 -3.68 -24.00 -6.32
N THR A 45 -3.52 -22.83 -6.93
CA THR A 45 -2.70 -21.75 -6.36
C THR A 45 -3.29 -21.20 -5.06
N LEU A 46 -4.61 -20.99 -5.01
CA LEU A 46 -5.28 -20.55 -3.78
C LEU A 46 -5.15 -21.60 -2.67
N SER A 47 -5.24 -22.89 -3.00
CA SER A 47 -5.02 -23.99 -2.03
C SER A 47 -3.58 -24.02 -1.50
N LEU A 48 -2.59 -23.68 -2.35
CA LEU A 48 -1.19 -23.54 -1.91
C LEU A 48 -1.03 -22.38 -0.94
N ILE A 49 -1.65 -21.23 -1.24
CA ILE A 49 -1.72 -20.07 -0.36
C ILE A 49 -2.36 -20.47 0.98
N ASP A 50 -3.47 -21.20 0.97
CA ASP A 50 -4.13 -21.65 2.20
C ASP A 50 -3.25 -22.58 3.03
N LYS A 51 -2.56 -23.51 2.39
CA LYS A 51 -1.69 -24.46 3.09
C LYS A 51 -0.53 -23.76 3.78
N ILE A 52 0.01 -22.70 3.18
CA ILE A 52 1.19 -22.01 3.69
C ILE A 52 0.80 -20.87 4.62
N ILE A 53 -0.07 -19.96 4.18
CA ILE A 53 -0.40 -18.75 4.92
C ILE A 53 -1.51 -18.99 5.95
N VAL A 54 -2.58 -19.69 5.56
CA VAL A 54 -3.80 -19.80 6.40
C VAL A 54 -3.67 -20.92 7.43
N SER A 55 -3.14 -22.06 7.02
CA SER A 55 -3.09 -23.28 7.83
C SER A 55 -1.88 -23.35 8.75
N ASN A 56 -0.89 -22.46 8.58
CA ASN A 56 0.34 -22.47 9.34
C ASN A 56 0.63 -21.09 9.94
N GLU A 57 0.18 -20.88 11.18
CA GLU A 57 0.39 -19.63 11.91
C GLU A 57 1.86 -19.33 12.20
N SER A 58 2.76 -20.32 12.11
CA SER A 58 4.19 -20.12 12.37
C SER A 58 4.97 -19.52 11.20
N THR A 59 4.33 -19.33 10.04
CA THR A 59 5.00 -18.84 8.83
C THR A 59 5.46 -17.40 8.91
N GLY A 60 4.93 -16.58 9.82
CA GLY A 60 5.29 -15.16 9.95
C GLY A 60 4.50 -14.22 9.03
N PHE A 61 3.62 -14.73 8.15
CA PHE A 61 2.76 -13.89 7.32
C PHE A 61 1.64 -13.21 8.10
N LYS A 62 1.18 -13.77 9.22
CA LYS A 62 0.12 -13.17 10.03
C LYS A 62 0.72 -12.16 11.00
N LYS A 63 0.23 -10.93 10.98
CA LYS A 63 0.71 -9.84 11.84
C LYS A 63 -0.43 -9.13 12.53
N CYS A 64 -0.18 -8.69 13.76
CA CYS A 64 -1.07 -7.84 14.52
C CYS A 64 -0.68 -6.37 14.31
N LEU A 65 -1.63 -5.53 13.91
CA LEU A 65 -1.52 -4.09 14.03
C LEU A 65 -2.05 -3.71 15.40
N GLU A 66 -1.14 -3.28 16.27
CA GLU A 66 -1.42 -3.10 17.69
C GLU A 66 -2.36 -1.93 17.97
N ASN A 67 -3.07 -2.02 19.09
CA ASN A 67 -3.85 -0.91 19.60
C ASN A 67 -2.95 0.31 19.84
N GLY A 68 -3.40 1.48 19.39
CA GLY A 68 -2.68 2.74 19.52
C GLY A 68 -1.71 3.04 18.39
N THR A 69 -1.45 2.10 17.47
CA THR A 69 -0.60 2.37 16.30
C THR A 69 -1.23 3.41 15.38
N ILE A 70 -0.37 4.29 14.85
CA ILE A 70 -0.76 5.41 13.99
C ILE A 70 -0.45 5.09 12.53
N TYR A 71 -1.41 5.41 11.67
CA TYR A 71 -1.31 5.26 10.22
C TYR A 71 -1.82 6.52 9.52
N TYR A 72 -1.51 6.63 8.23
CA TYR A 72 -1.78 7.84 7.47
C TYR A 72 -2.49 7.55 6.16
N ARG A 73 -3.31 8.48 5.69
CA ARG A 73 -3.84 8.47 4.32
C ARG A 73 -3.76 9.85 3.73
N ALA A 74 -3.28 9.94 2.50
CA ALA A 74 -3.25 11.18 1.75
C ALA A 74 -4.38 11.21 0.72
N ARG A 75 -4.86 12.41 0.39
CA ARG A 75 -5.72 12.69 -0.75
C ARG A 75 -5.30 14.02 -1.38
N ILE A 76 -5.21 14.05 -2.71
CA ILE A 76 -5.10 15.32 -3.43
C ILE A 76 -6.38 16.11 -3.16
N MET A 77 -6.24 17.37 -2.76
CA MET A 77 -7.36 18.27 -2.54
C MET A 77 -7.83 18.84 -3.88
N ASP A 78 -9.13 18.77 -4.13
CA ASP A 78 -9.74 19.50 -5.23
C ASP A 78 -9.72 21.00 -4.89
N PRO A 79 -9.18 21.89 -5.77
CA PRO A 79 -9.24 23.33 -5.54
C PRO A 79 -10.65 23.88 -5.28
N ALA A 80 -11.70 23.21 -5.78
CA ALA A 80 -13.09 23.57 -5.49
C ALA A 80 -13.48 23.34 -4.01
N ASP A 81 -12.70 22.54 -3.27
CA ASP A 81 -12.96 22.20 -1.88
C ASP A 81 -12.26 23.12 -0.86
N ASP A 82 -11.38 24.03 -1.28
CA ASP A 82 -10.57 24.89 -0.38
C ASP A 82 -11.39 25.62 0.70
N ASN A 83 -12.63 26.01 0.39
CA ASN A 83 -13.57 26.69 1.30
C ASN A 83 -14.79 25.85 1.66
N ASN A 84 -14.77 24.57 1.30
CA ASN A 84 -15.89 23.69 1.57
C ASN A 84 -15.78 23.12 2.99
N THR A 85 -16.14 23.93 3.97
CA THR A 85 -16.17 23.55 5.39
C THR A 85 -17.03 22.31 5.65
N LYS A 86 -17.99 21.98 4.77
CA LYS A 86 -18.79 20.73 4.84
C LYS A 86 -18.00 19.47 4.48
N LYS A 87 -16.85 19.60 3.82
CA LYS A 87 -15.91 18.51 3.53
C LYS A 87 -14.72 18.48 4.48
N GLY A 88 -14.59 19.48 5.35
CA GLY A 88 -13.52 19.60 6.32
C GLY A 88 -12.49 20.72 6.08
N PRO A 89 -12.05 21.06 4.84
CA PRO A 89 -11.02 22.08 4.65
C PRO A 89 -11.37 23.43 5.28
N HIS A 90 -10.51 23.91 6.19
CA HIS A 90 -10.64 25.20 6.85
C HIS A 90 -9.31 25.67 7.45
N LYS A 91 -9.28 26.93 7.89
CA LYS A 91 -8.19 27.48 8.73
C LYS A 91 -8.62 27.68 10.17
N THR A 92 -7.71 27.43 11.10
CA THR A 92 -7.90 27.70 12.53
C THR A 92 -7.51 29.13 12.90
N LYS A 93 -7.91 29.59 14.10
CA LYS A 93 -7.53 30.92 14.63
C LYS A 93 -6.01 31.08 14.77
N ASP A 94 -5.30 29.99 15.06
CA ASP A 94 -3.82 29.94 15.10
C ASP A 94 -3.17 29.70 13.72
N LYS A 95 -3.91 29.97 12.63
CA LYS A 95 -3.44 29.92 11.24
C LYS A 95 -2.94 28.54 10.78
N LYS A 96 -3.44 27.45 11.39
CA LYS A 96 -3.21 26.09 10.87
C LYS A 96 -4.22 25.77 9.78
N LEU A 97 -3.78 25.02 8.79
CA LEU A 97 -4.61 24.55 7.68
C LEU A 97 -5.02 23.11 7.94
N ILE A 98 -6.33 22.90 8.05
CA ILE A 98 -6.94 21.60 8.25
C ILE A 98 -7.41 21.08 6.90
N GLY A 99 -7.19 19.78 6.65
CA GLY A 99 -7.62 19.14 5.41
C GLY A 99 -9.05 18.60 5.49
N TYR A 100 -9.30 17.51 4.76
CA TYR A 100 -10.57 16.81 4.78
C TYR A 100 -10.96 16.28 6.15
N ASP A 101 -12.26 16.26 6.42
CA ASP A 101 -12.88 15.68 7.61
C ASP A 101 -12.77 14.14 7.63
N GLU A 102 -13.37 13.49 8.62
CA GLU A 102 -13.36 12.03 8.72
C GLU A 102 -14.00 11.36 7.49
N PHE A 103 -15.17 11.83 7.06
CA PHE A 103 -15.91 11.23 5.96
C PHE A 103 -15.10 11.25 4.65
N ASN A 104 -14.51 12.40 4.33
CA ASN A 104 -13.72 12.58 3.11
C ASN A 104 -12.31 11.99 3.23
N SER A 105 -11.79 11.79 4.44
CA SER A 105 -10.52 11.09 4.69
C SER A 105 -10.65 9.57 4.65
N ARG A 106 -11.85 9.03 4.85
CA ARG A 106 -12.13 7.59 4.82
C ARG A 106 -12.37 7.06 3.40
N GLU A 107 -12.50 5.75 3.32
CA GLU A 107 -12.95 5.02 2.15
C GLU A 107 -14.35 5.50 1.73
N PRO A 108 -14.62 5.70 0.43
CA PRO A 108 -15.95 6.07 -0.03
C PRO A 108 -16.98 4.97 0.28
N LEU A 109 -18.28 5.30 0.28
CA LEU A 109 -19.33 4.28 0.47
C LEU A 109 -19.29 3.20 -0.61
N LEU A 110 -19.74 1.99 -0.27
CA LEU A 110 -19.84 0.86 -1.19
C LEU A 110 -20.54 1.27 -2.50
N GLY A 111 -19.99 0.84 -3.65
CA GLY A 111 -20.47 1.15 -4.99
C GLY A 111 -19.84 2.39 -5.63
N ILE A 112 -19.14 3.23 -4.86
CA ILE A 112 -18.49 4.46 -5.35
C ILE A 112 -17.02 4.26 -5.78
N PRO A 113 -16.17 3.52 -5.04
CA PRO A 113 -14.74 3.45 -5.34
C PRO A 113 -14.44 2.80 -6.68
N GLY A 114 -13.42 3.32 -7.36
CA GLY A 114 -12.82 2.66 -8.50
C GLY A 114 -12.07 1.37 -8.13
N ALA A 115 -11.75 0.54 -9.12
CA ALA A 115 -10.83 -0.58 -8.93
C ALA A 115 -9.45 -0.10 -8.42
N GLY A 116 -8.97 -0.77 -7.36
CA GLY A 116 -7.65 -0.58 -6.76
C GLY A 116 -6.85 -1.88 -6.74
N ARG A 117 -5.68 -1.86 -6.10
CA ARG A 117 -4.77 -3.01 -6.06
C ARG A 117 -5.41 -4.25 -5.47
N ASN A 118 -6.19 -4.07 -4.40
CA ASN A 118 -6.74 -5.16 -3.61
C ASN A 118 -8.28 -5.19 -3.65
N ASN A 119 -8.91 -4.37 -4.49
CA ASN A 119 -10.36 -4.28 -4.64
C ASN A 119 -10.77 -4.11 -6.10
N ILE A 120 -11.87 -4.78 -6.49
CA ILE A 120 -12.56 -4.47 -7.74
C ILE A 120 -13.36 -3.18 -7.61
N ASP A 121 -13.88 -2.69 -8.74
CA ASP A 121 -14.76 -1.53 -8.79
C ASP A 121 -15.98 -1.72 -7.87
N GLY A 122 -16.39 -0.65 -7.19
CA GLY A 122 -17.49 -0.64 -6.23
C GLY A 122 -17.17 -1.23 -4.86
N VAL A 123 -16.07 -1.95 -4.68
CA VAL A 123 -15.67 -2.46 -3.35
C VAL A 123 -14.95 -1.39 -2.55
N SER A 124 -15.40 -1.15 -1.31
CA SER A 124 -14.85 -0.12 -0.44
C SER A 124 -13.94 -0.69 0.63
N TYR A 125 -12.67 -0.31 0.57
CA TYR A 125 -11.64 -0.61 1.57
C TYR A 125 -10.83 0.64 1.91
N LEU A 126 -10.35 0.69 3.14
CA LEU A 126 -9.49 1.77 3.62
C LEU A 126 -8.03 1.48 3.27
N TYR A 127 -7.43 2.34 2.45
CA TYR A 127 -6.00 2.32 2.18
C TYR A 127 -5.28 3.29 3.10
N ILE A 128 -4.31 2.80 3.87
CA ILE A 128 -3.47 3.58 4.79
C ILE A 128 -2.00 3.19 4.65
N ALA A 129 -1.09 4.05 5.09
CA ALA A 129 0.35 3.81 5.06
C ALA A 129 0.98 3.94 6.44
N SER A 130 2.13 3.29 6.64
CA SER A 130 2.88 3.28 7.90
C SER A 130 3.46 4.63 8.30
N ASN A 131 3.66 5.55 7.35
CA ASN A 131 4.24 6.86 7.60
C ASN A 131 3.69 7.93 6.62
N PRO A 132 3.83 9.23 6.96
CA PRO A 132 3.37 10.35 6.14
C PRO A 132 3.94 10.35 4.72
N GLU A 133 5.22 10.05 4.58
CA GLU A 133 5.96 10.10 3.32
C GLU A 133 5.35 9.11 2.32
N THR A 134 5.15 7.86 2.77
CA THR A 134 4.52 6.80 1.98
C THR A 134 3.12 7.18 1.56
N ALA A 135 2.30 7.70 2.49
CA ALA A 135 0.94 8.14 2.16
C ALA A 135 0.93 9.21 1.05
N CYS A 136 1.80 10.21 1.17
CA CYS A 136 1.91 11.30 0.20
C CYS A 136 2.43 10.84 -1.17
N THR A 137 3.35 9.88 -1.21
CA THR A 137 3.92 9.42 -2.49
C THR A 137 2.98 8.50 -3.27
N GLU A 138 2.16 7.68 -2.58
CA GLU A 138 1.25 6.73 -3.23
C GLU A 138 0.11 7.38 -4.01
N ILE A 139 -0.30 8.60 -3.65
CA ILE A 139 -1.35 9.35 -4.36
C ILE A 139 -0.87 9.95 -5.68
N LYS A 140 0.44 9.89 -5.99
CA LYS A 140 1.05 10.36 -7.24
C LYS A 140 0.65 11.80 -7.60
N SER A 141 0.65 12.68 -6.60
CA SER A 141 0.42 14.11 -6.78
C SER A 141 1.45 14.75 -7.70
N THR A 142 1.11 15.91 -8.25
CA THR A 142 1.97 16.76 -9.07
C THR A 142 2.47 17.97 -8.27
N LEU A 143 3.45 18.70 -8.81
CA LEU A 143 4.03 19.86 -8.14
C LEU A 143 2.96 20.94 -7.93
N GLY A 144 2.87 21.45 -6.70
CA GLY A 144 1.89 22.48 -6.33
C GLY A 144 0.56 21.95 -5.81
N ASP A 145 0.30 20.64 -5.93
CA ASP A 145 -0.91 20.04 -5.37
C ASP A 145 -0.94 20.21 -3.84
N LEU A 146 -2.12 20.58 -3.34
CA LEU A 146 -2.43 20.50 -1.92
C LEU A 146 -2.91 19.09 -1.60
N ILE A 147 -2.40 18.56 -0.50
CA ILE A 147 -2.67 17.20 -0.04
C ILE A 147 -3.30 17.30 1.34
N SER A 148 -4.47 16.70 1.50
CA SER A 148 -5.00 16.41 2.82
C SER A 148 -4.36 15.13 3.33
N LEU A 149 -3.57 15.24 4.40
CA LEU A 149 -2.93 14.13 5.07
C LEU A 149 -3.66 13.84 6.39
N ALA A 150 -4.45 12.78 6.39
CA ALA A 150 -5.20 12.29 7.53
C ALA A 150 -4.37 11.34 8.40
N THR A 151 -4.60 11.41 9.71
CA THR A 151 -4.02 10.53 10.72
C THR A 151 -5.11 9.60 11.24
N PHE A 152 -4.81 8.31 11.33
CA PHE A 152 -5.69 7.29 11.88
C PHE A 152 -5.00 6.56 13.02
N LYS A 153 -5.78 6.16 14.02
CA LYS A 153 -5.31 5.38 15.17
C LYS A 153 -6.10 4.09 15.30
N ILE A 154 -5.38 2.97 15.42
CA ILE A 154 -6.01 1.68 15.71
C ILE A 154 -6.53 1.69 17.15
N LYS A 155 -7.81 1.34 17.36
CA LYS A 155 -8.45 1.23 18.68
C LYS A 155 -8.62 -0.21 19.15
N LYS A 156 -8.62 -1.15 18.21
CA LYS A 156 -8.69 -2.59 18.48
C LYS A 156 -7.68 -3.28 17.58
N PRO A 157 -6.95 -4.29 18.09
CA PRO A 157 -6.00 -5.05 17.28
C PRO A 157 -6.61 -5.50 15.95
N LEU A 158 -5.89 -5.29 14.86
CA LEU A 158 -6.25 -5.78 13.54
C LEU A 158 -5.29 -6.89 13.15
N TYR A 159 -5.82 -8.04 12.73
CA TYR A 159 -4.98 -9.12 12.23
C TYR A 159 -4.94 -9.03 10.71
N ILE A 160 -3.73 -8.99 10.15
CA ILE A 160 -3.51 -8.87 8.71
C ILE A 160 -2.63 -10.00 8.20
N TYR A 161 -2.67 -10.24 6.89
CA TYR A 161 -1.56 -10.90 6.20
C TYR A 161 -0.56 -9.84 5.71
N ASP A 162 0.68 -9.94 6.14
CA ASP A 162 1.75 -8.98 5.85
C ASP A 162 2.69 -9.53 4.76
N PHE A 163 2.54 -9.00 3.56
CA PHE A 163 3.40 -9.21 2.39
C PHE A 163 4.50 -8.14 2.29
N SER A 164 4.77 -7.40 3.36
CA SER A 164 5.86 -6.43 3.42
C SER A 164 7.14 -6.96 4.08
N THR A 165 7.13 -8.20 4.53
CA THR A 165 8.27 -8.86 5.18
C THR A 165 9.36 -9.26 4.18
N ASP A 166 10.55 -9.57 4.68
CA ASP A 166 11.61 -10.19 3.90
C ASP A 166 11.49 -11.71 4.04
N ILE A 167 11.23 -12.40 2.93
CA ILE A 167 10.95 -13.85 2.94
C ILE A 167 12.10 -14.65 3.56
N ASP A 168 13.34 -14.22 3.35
CA ASP A 168 14.51 -14.97 3.83
C ASP A 168 14.82 -14.72 5.32
N LYS A 169 14.30 -13.63 5.89
CA LYS A 169 14.60 -13.22 7.27
C LYS A 169 13.45 -13.45 8.22
N ASP A 170 12.24 -13.17 7.76
CA ASP A 170 11.07 -12.99 8.62
C ASP A 170 10.09 -14.16 8.51
N LEU A 171 10.22 -15.01 7.48
CA LEU A 171 9.28 -16.10 7.23
C LEU A 171 9.88 -17.47 7.51
N ASN A 172 9.09 -18.31 8.20
CA ASN A 172 9.43 -19.70 8.49
C ASN A 172 8.62 -20.62 7.58
N VAL A 173 9.02 -20.68 6.31
CA VAL A 173 8.40 -21.53 5.28
C VAL A 173 9.36 -22.62 4.83
N GLU A 174 8.82 -23.80 4.51
CA GLU A 174 9.61 -24.87 3.89
C GLU A 174 10.24 -24.35 2.58
N ASP A 175 11.53 -24.63 2.36
CA ASP A 175 12.21 -24.17 1.14
C ASP A 175 11.58 -24.79 -0.12
N THR A 176 11.00 -26.00 -0.02
CA THR A 176 10.39 -26.70 -1.14
C THR A 176 9.13 -27.44 -0.73
N LEU A 177 8.05 -27.27 -1.50
CA LEU A 177 6.79 -28.01 -1.33
C LEU A 177 6.24 -28.35 -2.71
N PHE A 178 5.78 -29.59 -2.93
CA PHE A 178 5.31 -30.07 -4.24
C PHE A 178 6.31 -29.89 -5.40
N GLY A 179 7.62 -29.99 -5.13
CA GLY A 179 8.67 -29.75 -6.14
C GLY A 179 8.82 -28.28 -6.54
N MET A 180 8.31 -27.36 -5.72
CA MET A 180 8.34 -25.92 -5.95
C MET A 180 9.14 -25.23 -4.87
N ASN A 181 10.03 -24.30 -5.24
CA ASN A 181 10.62 -23.39 -4.28
C ASN A 181 9.57 -22.37 -3.79
N ILE A 182 9.18 -22.47 -2.52
CA ILE A 182 8.11 -21.65 -1.95
C ILE A 182 8.51 -20.19 -1.80
N LYS A 183 9.78 -19.94 -1.47
CA LYS A 183 10.30 -18.58 -1.34
C LYS A 183 10.24 -17.86 -2.68
N THR A 184 10.66 -18.51 -3.76
CA THR A 184 10.52 -17.97 -5.12
C THR A 184 9.07 -17.66 -5.47
N PHE A 185 8.15 -18.58 -5.16
CA PHE A 185 6.72 -18.37 -5.42
C PHE A 185 6.18 -17.13 -4.69
N PHE A 186 6.49 -16.97 -3.40
CA PHE A 186 6.05 -15.81 -2.62
C PHE A 186 6.77 -14.52 -3.01
N THR A 187 8.02 -14.58 -3.45
CA THR A 187 8.73 -13.41 -3.99
C THR A 187 7.97 -12.84 -5.19
N GLU A 188 7.55 -13.71 -6.12
CA GLU A 188 6.72 -13.29 -7.26
C GLU A 188 5.38 -12.71 -6.79
N LEU A 189 4.68 -13.41 -5.88
CA LEU A 189 3.40 -12.95 -5.33
C LEU A 189 3.51 -11.57 -4.67
N MET A 190 4.48 -11.38 -3.78
CA MET A 190 4.70 -10.13 -3.03
C MET A 190 5.15 -8.99 -3.96
N TYR A 191 5.90 -9.31 -5.02
CA TYR A 191 6.24 -8.35 -6.06
C TYR A 191 5.00 -7.81 -6.76
N HIS A 192 3.97 -8.63 -7.01
CA HIS A 192 2.70 -8.16 -7.57
C HIS A 192 1.94 -7.17 -6.66
N TYR A 193 2.07 -7.30 -5.35
CA TYR A 193 1.53 -6.31 -4.41
C TYR A 193 2.34 -5.01 -4.40
N THR A 194 3.62 -5.04 -4.76
CA THR A 194 4.51 -3.88 -4.65
C THR A 194 4.60 -3.10 -5.97
N GLN A 195 4.77 -3.80 -7.10
CA GLN A 195 5.14 -3.18 -8.37
C GLN A 195 4.17 -2.08 -8.84
N PRO A 196 4.66 -0.97 -9.41
CA PRO A 196 3.81 0.05 -9.98
C PRO A 196 3.14 -0.52 -11.22
N VAL A 197 1.81 -0.49 -11.30
CA VAL A 197 1.11 -0.95 -12.50
C VAL A 197 0.90 0.21 -13.47
N ALA A 198 1.17 -0.03 -14.75
CA ALA A 198 0.89 0.91 -15.82
C ALA A 198 -0.58 0.84 -16.29
N ASN A 199 -1.24 -0.32 -16.14
CA ASN A 199 -2.65 -0.55 -16.47
C ASN A 199 -3.41 -1.12 -15.25
N LYS A 200 -4.67 -0.72 -15.06
CA LYS A 200 -5.55 -1.22 -13.99
C LYS A 200 -5.91 -2.71 -14.14
N ASP A 201 -5.86 -3.25 -15.37
CA ASP A 201 -6.09 -4.68 -15.61
C ASP A 201 -5.03 -5.59 -14.93
N THR A 202 -3.88 -5.01 -14.55
CA THR A 202 -2.80 -5.72 -13.86
C THR A 202 -3.14 -6.07 -12.39
N TYR A 203 -4.17 -5.45 -11.81
CA TYR A 203 -4.57 -5.72 -10.42
C TYR A 203 -5.35 -7.02 -10.22
N ARG A 204 -5.76 -7.71 -11.28
CA ARG A 204 -6.62 -8.91 -11.16
C ARG A 204 -5.99 -9.98 -10.25
N VAL A 205 -4.68 -10.17 -10.32
CA VAL A 205 -3.95 -11.16 -9.51
C VAL A 205 -4.08 -10.85 -8.02
N THR A 206 -3.73 -9.63 -7.62
CA THR A 206 -3.80 -9.19 -6.22
C THR A 206 -5.24 -9.05 -5.74
N GLN A 207 -6.19 -8.68 -6.60
CA GLN A 207 -7.62 -8.65 -6.27
C GLN A 207 -8.18 -10.04 -5.97
N VAL A 208 -7.87 -11.06 -6.78
CA VAL A 208 -8.31 -12.43 -6.57
C VAL A 208 -7.73 -13.00 -5.28
N ILE A 209 -6.41 -12.82 -5.05
CA ILE A 209 -5.77 -13.28 -3.81
C ILE A 209 -6.36 -12.55 -2.60
N SER A 210 -6.52 -11.23 -2.68
CA SER A 210 -7.06 -10.43 -1.56
C SER A 210 -8.52 -10.80 -1.24
N ASP A 211 -9.33 -11.07 -2.26
CA ASP A 211 -10.71 -11.54 -2.10
C ASP A 211 -10.78 -12.95 -1.49
N HIS A 212 -9.82 -13.82 -1.81
CA HIS A 212 -9.70 -15.13 -1.19
C HIS A 212 -9.31 -15.01 0.28
N LEU A 213 -8.25 -14.25 0.58
CA LEU A 213 -7.73 -14.10 1.93
C LEU A 213 -8.70 -13.36 2.87
N ARG A 214 -9.41 -12.32 2.41
CA ARG A 214 -10.40 -11.64 3.26
C ARG A 214 -11.50 -12.58 3.78
N LYS A 215 -11.81 -13.66 3.05
CA LYS A 215 -12.85 -14.64 3.42
C LYS A 215 -12.43 -15.53 4.59
N THR A 216 -11.17 -15.52 4.98
CA THR A 216 -10.70 -16.20 6.21
C THR A 216 -11.07 -15.43 7.49
N GLY A 217 -11.58 -14.20 7.35
CA GLY A 217 -11.90 -13.32 8.48
C GLY A 217 -10.76 -12.40 8.92
N ILE A 218 -9.67 -12.34 8.14
CA ILE A 218 -8.57 -11.39 8.34
C ILE A 218 -9.04 -9.94 8.09
N ASP A 219 -8.44 -8.97 8.77
CA ASP A 219 -8.86 -7.56 8.71
C ASP A 219 -8.24 -6.77 7.56
N GLY A 220 -7.16 -7.28 6.96
CA GLY A 220 -6.45 -6.56 5.91
C GLY A 220 -5.21 -7.26 5.38
N ILE A 221 -4.53 -6.55 4.48
CA ILE A 221 -3.27 -6.96 3.86
C ILE A 221 -2.26 -5.81 3.96
N GLY A 222 -1.03 -6.12 4.39
CA GLY A 222 0.13 -5.22 4.35
C GLY A 222 1.04 -5.55 3.17
N TYR A 223 1.67 -4.55 2.55
CA TYR A 223 2.61 -4.75 1.43
C TYR A 223 3.60 -3.58 1.31
N LYS A 224 4.81 -3.84 0.80
CA LYS A 224 5.84 -2.80 0.64
C LYS A 224 5.35 -1.69 -0.29
N SER A 225 5.70 -0.45 0.03
CA SER A 225 5.62 0.63 -0.96
C SER A 225 6.77 0.52 -1.94
N TYR A 226 6.46 0.65 -3.23
CA TYR A 226 7.50 0.72 -4.25
C TYR A 226 8.29 2.04 -4.17
N PHE A 227 7.61 3.13 -3.80
CA PHE A 227 8.18 4.47 -3.85
C PHE A 227 8.88 4.89 -2.56
N CYS A 228 8.60 4.20 -1.45
CA CYS A 228 9.22 4.45 -0.16
C CYS A 228 9.86 3.16 0.37
N PRO A 229 11.19 3.00 0.34
CA PRO A 229 11.86 1.74 0.70
C PRO A 229 11.51 1.17 2.09
N ASN A 230 11.24 2.06 3.07
CA ASN A 230 10.84 1.68 4.43
C ASN A 230 9.32 1.86 4.67
N GLY A 231 8.57 2.13 3.61
CA GLY A 231 7.13 2.37 3.62
C GLY A 231 6.35 1.07 3.48
N ILE A 232 5.29 0.94 4.25
CA ILE A 232 4.34 -0.16 4.15
C ILE A 232 2.96 0.43 3.87
N ASN A 233 2.29 -0.11 2.87
CA ASN A 233 0.90 0.16 2.57
C ASN A 233 0.02 -0.93 3.18
N TYR A 234 -1.19 -0.56 3.56
CA TYR A 234 -2.19 -1.47 4.09
C TYR A 234 -3.51 -1.25 3.38
N THR A 235 -4.16 -2.34 3.00
CA THR A 235 -5.57 -2.35 2.66
C THR A 235 -6.33 -2.97 3.82
N ILE A 236 -7.18 -2.19 4.47
CA ILE A 236 -8.03 -2.64 5.58
C ILE A 236 -9.43 -2.91 5.04
N PHE A 237 -9.89 -4.14 5.23
CA PHE A 237 -11.24 -4.60 4.86
C PHE A 237 -12.28 -4.19 5.89
N ASN A 238 -11.90 -4.19 7.19
CA ASN A 238 -12.77 -3.88 8.32
C ASN A 238 -12.37 -2.57 9.01
N SER A 239 -12.76 -1.43 8.44
CA SER A 239 -12.31 -0.09 8.85
C SER A 239 -13.31 0.70 9.69
N HIS A 240 -14.32 0.05 10.27
CA HIS A 240 -15.38 0.72 11.04
C HIS A 240 -14.83 1.72 12.07
N PRO A 241 -15.45 2.90 12.29
CA PRO A 241 -14.95 3.92 13.22
C PRO A 241 -14.74 3.46 14.67
N SER A 242 -15.38 2.37 15.10
CA SER A 242 -15.11 1.76 16.42
C SER A 242 -13.78 1.00 16.50
N VAL A 243 -13.17 0.68 15.37
CA VAL A 243 -11.95 -0.12 15.23
C VAL A 243 -10.77 0.77 14.84
N ILE A 244 -10.98 1.70 13.91
CA ILE A 244 -10.00 2.69 13.49
C ILE A 244 -10.58 4.06 13.75
N GLU A 245 -9.89 4.89 14.52
CA GLU A 245 -10.25 6.28 14.81
C GLU A 245 -9.60 7.22 13.82
N TYR A 246 -10.35 8.22 13.35
CA TYR A 246 -9.78 9.37 12.67
C TYR A 246 -9.33 10.41 13.71
N CYS A 247 -8.07 10.84 13.62
CA CYS A 247 -7.46 11.75 14.59
C CYS A 247 -7.31 13.19 14.08
N GLY A 248 -7.84 13.50 12.90
CA GLY A 248 -7.66 14.78 12.22
C GLY A 248 -6.80 14.68 10.97
N SER A 249 -6.78 15.77 10.21
CA SER A 249 -5.96 15.91 9.01
C SER A 249 -5.28 17.27 8.95
N ARG A 250 -4.21 17.36 8.16
CA ARG A 250 -3.49 18.61 7.89
C ARG A 250 -3.25 18.78 6.40
N VAL A 251 -3.10 20.01 5.96
CA VAL A 251 -2.72 20.32 4.58
C VAL A 251 -1.20 20.21 4.43
N VAL A 252 -0.76 19.51 3.39
CA VAL A 252 0.64 19.38 2.96
C VAL A 252 0.74 19.84 1.52
N LEU A 253 1.82 20.53 1.15
CA LEU A 253 2.09 20.96 -0.22
C LEU A 253 3.07 20.00 -0.87
N HIS A 254 2.74 19.48 -2.06
CA HIS A 254 3.74 18.80 -2.90
C HIS A 254 4.71 19.82 -3.50
N LYS A 255 5.70 20.22 -2.70
CA LYS A 255 6.64 21.29 -3.05
C LYS A 255 7.56 20.93 -4.22
N ARG A 256 8.11 19.70 -4.21
CA ARG A 256 9.13 19.25 -5.15
C ARG A 256 9.20 17.73 -5.23
N ALA A 257 9.58 17.21 -6.39
CA ALA A 257 9.99 15.82 -6.61
C ALA A 257 11.49 15.76 -6.96
N ILE A 258 12.19 14.75 -6.46
CA ILE A 258 13.54 14.42 -6.91
C ILE A 258 13.47 13.26 -7.87
N HIS A 259 14.17 13.40 -8.99
CA HIS A 259 14.44 12.29 -9.89
C HIS A 259 15.90 11.88 -9.72
N SER A 260 16.12 10.59 -9.50
CA SER A 260 17.44 9.96 -9.49
C SER A 260 17.54 8.99 -10.66
N PHE A 261 18.72 8.97 -11.28
CA PHE A 261 19.06 8.09 -12.39
C PHE A 261 20.42 7.45 -12.11
N TRP A 262 20.61 6.22 -12.56
CA TRP A 262 21.91 5.54 -12.48
C TRP A 262 22.58 5.56 -13.85
N ASP A 263 23.81 6.08 -13.88
CA ASP A 263 24.71 5.96 -15.01
C ASP A 263 25.61 4.74 -14.78
N PHE A 264 25.23 3.62 -15.40
CA PHE A 264 25.93 2.34 -15.22
C PHE A 264 27.33 2.33 -15.83
N ASN A 265 27.61 3.16 -16.83
CA ASN A 265 28.92 3.18 -17.48
C ASN A 265 29.92 4.01 -16.66
N ASN A 266 29.45 5.08 -16.03
CA ASN A 266 30.26 5.92 -15.18
C ASN A 266 30.18 5.53 -13.69
N GLU A 267 29.34 4.56 -13.34
CA GLU A 267 29.08 4.11 -11.95
C GLU A 267 28.68 5.29 -11.03
N THR A 268 27.91 6.24 -11.55
CA THR A 268 27.48 7.43 -10.81
C THR A 268 25.97 7.58 -10.75
N ALA A 269 25.49 8.33 -9.77
CA ALA A 269 24.09 8.76 -9.70
C ALA A 269 23.93 10.18 -10.25
N ILE A 270 22.90 10.39 -11.06
CA ILE A 270 22.47 11.71 -11.54
C ILE A 270 21.20 12.07 -10.76
N VAL A 271 21.18 13.22 -10.10
CA VAL A 271 20.03 13.68 -9.30
C VAL A 271 19.57 15.07 -9.74
N SER A 272 18.25 15.30 -9.77
CA SER A 272 17.67 16.60 -10.17
C SER A 272 17.77 17.70 -9.10
N ALA A 273 18.30 17.37 -7.92
CA ALA A 273 18.41 18.27 -6.78
C ALA A 273 19.46 17.77 -5.77
N ASP A 274 20.07 18.71 -5.05
CA ASP A 274 20.73 18.43 -3.76
C ASP A 274 19.68 18.25 -2.66
N THR A 275 19.92 17.29 -1.76
CA THR A 275 19.14 17.00 -0.55
C THR A 275 18.96 18.19 0.37
N ASP A 276 19.95 19.08 0.50
CA ASP A 276 19.85 20.24 1.39
C ASP A 276 18.72 21.21 0.96
N SER A 277 18.46 21.27 -0.35
CA SER A 277 17.38 22.10 -0.92
C SER A 277 15.96 21.59 -0.62
N LEU A 278 15.82 20.39 -0.03
CA LEU A 278 14.55 19.78 0.32
C LEU A 278 14.04 20.16 1.71
N ALA A 279 14.92 20.66 2.58
CA ALA A 279 14.56 20.97 3.95
C ALA A 279 13.41 21.99 4.01
N TYR A 280 12.62 21.92 5.09
CA TYR A 280 11.58 22.90 5.35
C TYR A 280 12.24 24.27 5.58
N ASN A 281 11.94 25.23 4.71
CA ASN A 281 12.41 26.61 4.83
C ASN A 281 11.26 27.47 5.36
N PRO A 282 11.33 27.99 6.60
CA PRO A 282 10.24 28.75 7.21
C PRO A 282 9.87 30.02 6.44
N GLU A 283 10.84 30.72 5.85
CA GLU A 283 10.59 31.97 5.13
C GLU A 283 9.77 31.71 3.85
N ILE A 284 10.20 30.75 3.03
CA ILE A 284 9.48 30.34 1.83
C ILE A 284 8.11 29.74 2.20
N ALA A 285 8.07 28.91 3.25
CA ALA A 285 6.82 28.30 3.69
C ALA A 285 5.81 29.34 4.18
N ASN A 286 6.25 30.38 4.90
CA ASN A 286 5.38 31.45 5.36
C ASN A 286 4.76 32.23 4.19
N GLN A 287 5.52 32.49 3.12
CA GLN A 287 4.99 33.11 1.91
C GLN A 287 3.86 32.27 1.30
N HIS A 288 4.02 30.95 1.23
CA HIS A 288 2.97 30.06 0.77
C HIS A 288 1.77 30.02 1.73
N ILE A 289 2.00 29.97 3.04
CA ILE A 289 0.94 29.96 4.06
C ILE A 289 0.11 31.23 3.96
N GLU A 290 0.71 32.41 3.81
CA GLU A 290 -0.04 33.67 3.67
C GLU A 290 -1.00 33.66 2.48
N HIS A 291 -0.57 33.10 1.34
CA HIS A 291 -1.44 32.92 0.19
C HIS A 291 -2.56 31.89 0.44
N LEU A 292 -2.24 30.76 1.06
CA LEU A 292 -3.23 29.72 1.38
C LEU A 292 -4.26 30.20 2.41
N LEU A 293 -3.87 31.01 3.38
CA LEU A 293 -4.79 31.58 4.37
C LEU A 293 -5.86 32.49 3.73
N GLN A 294 -5.64 33.01 2.52
CA GLN A 294 -6.65 33.76 1.76
C GLN A 294 -7.64 32.81 1.06
N ARG A 295 -7.19 31.59 0.74
CA ARG A 295 -7.98 30.55 0.07
C ARG A 295 -8.86 29.73 1.00
N PHE A 296 -8.59 29.71 2.30
CA PHE A 296 -9.33 28.91 3.30
C PHE A 296 -10.18 29.80 4.21
N GLU A 297 -11.42 29.39 4.47
CA GLU A 297 -12.35 30.03 5.40
C GLU A 297 -12.18 29.51 6.84
N TYR A 298 -12.62 30.31 7.82
CA TYR A 298 -12.81 29.80 9.18
C TYR A 298 -13.99 28.83 9.20
N PRO A 299 -14.01 27.86 10.14
CA PRO A 299 -15.16 26.96 10.27
C PRO A 299 -16.44 27.77 10.50
N LYS A 300 -17.48 27.47 9.72
CA LYS A 300 -18.82 28.04 9.96
C LYS A 300 -19.34 27.45 11.26
N SER A 301 -19.90 28.28 12.14
CA SER A 301 -20.58 27.81 13.35
C SER A 301 -21.60 26.74 12.95
N GLU A 302 -21.54 25.58 13.58
CA GLU A 302 -22.26 24.36 13.20
C GLU A 302 -23.76 24.63 12.93
N ASP A 303 -24.19 24.49 11.68
CA ASP A 303 -25.54 24.03 11.41
C ASP A 303 -25.52 22.53 11.64
N THR A 304 -25.96 22.14 12.84
CA THR A 304 -26.17 20.76 13.24
C THR A 304 -27.24 20.12 12.35
N CYS A 305 -26.82 19.37 11.33
CA CYS A 305 -27.68 18.36 10.72
C CYS A 305 -27.14 16.99 11.12
N TYR A 306 -27.88 16.39 12.06
CA TYR A 306 -27.83 14.98 12.45
C TYR A 306 -28.06 14.04 11.26
#